data_AF-A0A0D6LQB6-F1
#
_entry.id   AF-A0A0D6LQB6-F1
#
_cell.length_a   1.000
_cell.length_b   1.000
_cell.length_c   1.000
_cell.angle_alpha   90.00
_cell.angle_beta   90.00
_cell.angle_gamma   90.00
#
_symmetry.space_group_name_H-M   'P 1'
#
loop_
_entity.id
_entity.type
_entity.pdbx_description
1 polymer ?
#
loop_
_entity_poly.entity_id
_entity_poly.type
_entity_poly.pdbx_seq_one_letter_code
_entity_poly.pdbx_strand_id
1 'polypeptide(L)'
;MLKWTEDGSILAYGVSEKGSDWVVVRATVGKSAEKHEYHSLYFHRMGTDDEQDVLIYDKTDSPDNMITGTVTEDGKYLIIYVRSSDVPFNTMYYQELSNHKKISGKIKPKPLFDKMDAKYMYVDHDNDSMLILTNRDAPMFKLIRISLKDGSVSDVVPESKQAVLDYALPVAKDRLLIIYLEDVKVRRNN
;
A
#
# COMPACT_ATOMS: atom_id res chain seq x y z
N MET A 1 -1.01 -4.51 6.74
CA MET A 1 -0.03 -5.61 6.82
C MET A 1 1.30 -4.97 7.18
N LEU A 2 1.91 -5.35 8.29
CA LEU A 2 3.25 -4.89 8.67
C LEU A 2 4.24 -5.49 7.67
N LYS A 3 5.05 -4.66 7.01
CA LYS A 3 6.06 -5.11 6.05
C LYS A 3 7.42 -4.52 6.43
N TRP A 4 8.40 -5.42 6.46
CA TRP A 4 9.80 -5.15 6.78
C TRP A 4 10.63 -5.08 5.49
N THR A 5 11.73 -4.33 5.51
CA THR A 5 12.81 -4.50 4.51
C THR A 5 13.56 -5.81 4.73
N GLU A 6 14.18 -6.39 3.68
CA GLU A 6 14.93 -7.66 3.79
C GLU A 6 16.05 -7.61 4.84
N ASP A 7 16.67 -6.45 5.03
CA ASP A 7 17.73 -6.23 6.02
C ASP A 7 17.19 -5.97 7.44
N GLY A 8 15.86 -5.94 7.61
CA GLY A 8 15.18 -5.66 8.88
C GLY A 8 15.40 -4.25 9.42
N SER A 9 16.00 -3.34 8.65
CA SER A 9 16.37 -2.01 9.13
C SER A 9 15.18 -1.05 9.19
N ILE A 10 14.11 -1.32 8.44
CA ILE A 10 12.96 -0.42 8.30
C ILE A 10 11.63 -1.17 8.48
N LEU A 11 10.78 -0.63 9.36
CA LEU A 11 9.35 -0.94 9.46
C LEU A 11 8.55 0.32 9.15
N ALA A 12 7.67 0.24 8.14
CA ALA A 12 6.65 1.26 7.93
C ALA A 12 5.35 0.81 8.59
N TYR A 13 4.80 1.65 9.45
CA TYR A 13 3.49 1.42 10.05
C TYR A 13 2.69 2.73 10.11
N GLY A 14 1.36 2.60 10.03
CA GLY A 14 0.45 3.73 10.20
C GLY A 14 0.00 3.81 11.64
N VAL A 15 -0.18 5.02 12.15
CA VAL A 15 -0.77 5.30 13.46
C VAL A 15 -1.96 6.26 13.30
N SER A 16 -2.91 6.16 14.24
CA SER A 16 -4.06 7.06 14.36
C SER A 16 -3.93 7.89 15.63
N GLU A 17 -4.39 9.15 15.60
CA GLU A 17 -4.41 10.02 16.79
C GLU A 17 -5.41 9.53 17.87
N LYS A 18 -6.37 8.66 17.51
CA LYS A 18 -7.35 8.05 18.41
C LYS A 18 -7.62 6.58 18.05
N GLY A 19 -7.86 5.75 19.07
CA GLY A 19 -8.12 4.30 18.96
C GLY A 19 -6.88 3.42 19.17
N SER A 20 -7.08 2.15 19.55
CA SER A 20 -6.04 1.27 20.11
C SER A 20 -5.08 0.69 19.06
N ASP A 21 -3.90 1.29 18.90
CA ASP A 21 -2.72 0.63 18.31
C ASP A 21 -1.58 0.59 19.33
N TRP A 22 -1.71 -0.34 20.28
CA TRP A 22 -0.59 -0.92 21.03
C TRP A 22 -0.71 -2.43 20.90
N VAL A 23 0.31 -3.10 20.37
CA VAL A 23 0.42 -4.56 20.55
C VAL A 23 0.92 -4.81 21.98
N VAL A 24 -0.01 -4.75 22.92
CA VAL A 24 0.06 -5.54 24.16
C VAL A 24 -1.03 -6.59 24.04
N VAL A 25 -0.65 -7.85 23.84
CA VAL A 25 -1.61 -8.96 23.91
C VAL A 25 -2.05 -9.12 25.36
N ARG A 26 -3.11 -8.40 25.73
CA ARG A 26 -3.99 -8.73 26.85
C ARG A 26 -5.34 -9.06 26.25
N ALA A 27 -5.72 -10.33 26.35
CA ALA A 27 -7.05 -10.78 25.95
C ALA A 27 -8.09 -10.19 26.91
N THR A 28 -8.79 -9.15 26.45
CA THR A 28 -10.05 -8.69 27.03
C THR A 28 -11.10 -8.61 25.94
N VAL A 29 -12.34 -8.95 26.27
CA VAL A 29 -13.49 -8.84 25.37
C VAL A 29 -13.85 -7.35 25.23
N GLY A 30 -13.27 -6.70 24.23
CA GLY A 30 -13.50 -5.28 23.94
C GLY A 30 -14.47 -5.08 22.78
N LYS A 31 -15.67 -4.57 23.07
CA LYS A 31 -16.48 -3.82 22.09
C LYS A 31 -15.92 -2.40 22.06
N SER A 32 -15.03 -2.09 21.12
CA SER A 32 -14.69 -0.72 20.75
C SER A 32 -14.90 -0.56 19.25
N ALA A 33 -15.74 0.39 18.87
CA ALA A 33 -16.04 0.77 17.49
C ALA A 33 -15.72 2.26 17.28
N GLU A 34 -14.61 2.73 17.86
CA GLU A 34 -14.16 4.10 17.66
C GLU A 34 -13.58 4.25 16.24
N LYS A 35 -14.04 5.29 15.52
CA LYS A 35 -13.53 5.64 14.20
C LYS A 35 -12.14 6.27 14.39
N HIS A 36 -11.13 5.68 13.75
CA HIS A 36 -9.79 6.25 13.68
C HIS A 36 -9.79 7.42 12.69
N GLU A 37 -9.24 8.57 13.10
CA GLU A 37 -9.23 9.82 12.32
C GLU A 37 -7.81 10.35 12.19
N TYR A 38 -7.54 11.11 11.13
CA TYR A 38 -6.25 11.77 10.87
C TYR A 38 -5.06 10.80 10.85
N HIS A 39 -5.18 9.70 10.09
CA HIS A 39 -4.08 8.76 9.93
C HIS A 39 -2.83 9.46 9.40
N SER A 40 -1.70 9.11 10.01
CA SER A 40 -0.40 9.65 9.67
C SER A 40 0.60 8.52 9.54
N LEU A 41 1.58 8.70 8.66
CA LEU A 41 2.65 7.75 8.40
C LEU A 41 3.92 8.24 9.09
N TYR A 42 4.47 7.37 9.94
CA TYR A 42 5.70 7.62 10.68
C TYR A 42 6.81 6.68 10.22
N PHE A 43 8.04 7.14 10.40
CA PHE A 43 9.25 6.34 10.24
C PHE A 43 9.82 6.02 11.63
N HIS A 44 9.94 4.73 11.91
CA HIS A 44 10.56 4.22 13.12
C HIS A 44 11.91 3.63 12.79
N ARG A 45 12.91 3.97 13.60
CA ARG A 45 14.25 3.39 13.51
C ARG A 45 14.35 2.24 14.49
N MET A 46 14.80 1.09 14.01
CA MET A 46 14.97 -0.07 14.90
C MET A 46 15.94 0.23 16.05
N GLY A 47 15.51 -0.15 17.26
CA GLY A 47 16.27 0.05 18.49
C GLY A 47 16.15 1.46 19.09
N THR A 48 15.25 2.31 18.59
CA THR A 48 14.88 3.57 19.24
C THR A 48 13.52 3.48 19.90
N ASP A 49 13.25 4.34 20.88
CA ASP A 49 11.90 4.48 21.44
C ASP A 49 10.95 5.13 20.41
N ASP A 50 9.66 4.87 20.56
CA ASP A 50 8.58 5.42 19.72
C ASP A 50 8.48 6.94 19.78
N GLU A 51 8.90 7.57 20.89
CA GLU A 51 9.04 9.02 21.00
C GLU A 51 10.01 9.63 19.99
N GLN A 52 10.88 8.80 19.38
CA GLN A 52 11.85 9.21 18.37
C GLN A 52 11.31 9.04 16.93
N ASP A 53 10.07 8.59 16.79
CA ASP A 53 9.44 8.38 15.49
C ASP A 53 9.25 9.69 14.74
N VAL A 54 9.59 9.64 13.46
CA VAL A 54 9.56 10.81 12.60
C VAL A 54 8.26 10.78 11.82
N LEU A 55 7.41 11.81 11.96
CA LEU A 55 6.28 12.00 11.06
C LEU A 55 6.79 12.24 9.64
N ILE A 56 6.48 11.34 8.71
CA ILE A 56 6.97 11.41 7.32
C ILE A 56 5.88 11.83 6.34
N TYR A 57 4.62 11.50 6.57
CA TYR A 57 3.55 11.89 5.67
C TYR A 57 2.20 11.90 6.39
N ASP A 58 1.43 12.95 6.15
CA ASP A 58 0.06 13.11 6.61
C ASP A 58 -0.78 13.77 5.51
N LYS A 59 -2.09 13.62 5.63
CA LYS A 59 -3.05 14.28 4.74
C LYS A 59 -4.26 14.72 5.56
N THR A 60 -4.20 15.94 6.06
CA THR A 60 -5.15 16.50 7.03
C THR A 60 -6.34 17.22 6.39
N ASP A 61 -6.52 17.11 5.08
CA ASP A 61 -7.65 17.71 4.37
C ASP A 61 -9.00 16.99 4.65
N SER A 62 -8.94 15.75 5.15
CA SER A 62 -10.10 14.99 5.61
C SER A 62 -9.73 14.11 6.81
N PRO A 63 -10.55 14.07 7.88
CA PRO A 63 -10.36 13.16 9.00
C PRO A 63 -10.48 11.69 8.60
N ASP A 64 -11.16 11.39 7.50
CA ASP A 64 -11.49 10.04 7.05
C ASP A 64 -10.38 9.39 6.21
N ASN A 65 -9.32 10.16 5.91
CA ASN A 65 -8.17 9.64 5.20
C ASN A 65 -7.51 8.55 6.02
N MET A 66 -7.45 7.35 5.44
CA MET A 66 -6.62 6.26 5.89
C MET A 66 -5.34 6.24 5.07
N ILE A 67 -4.22 6.43 5.75
CA ILE A 67 -2.88 6.42 5.15
C ILE A 67 -2.17 5.13 5.56
N THR A 68 -1.61 4.44 4.58
CA THR A 68 -0.73 3.29 4.82
C THR A 68 0.51 3.38 3.94
N GLY A 69 1.62 2.84 4.42
CA GLY A 69 2.88 2.81 3.69
C GLY A 69 3.49 1.41 3.70
N THR A 70 4.21 1.08 2.63
CA THR A 70 5.08 -0.11 2.58
C THR A 70 6.38 0.26 1.88
N VAL A 71 7.49 -0.21 2.42
CA VAL A 71 8.77 -0.16 1.71
C VAL A 71 8.86 -1.36 0.77
N THR A 72 9.45 -1.17 -0.41
CA THR A 72 9.72 -2.25 -1.36
C THR A 72 10.74 -3.22 -0.78
N GLU A 73 10.73 -4.47 -1.25
CA GLU A 73 11.60 -5.53 -0.72
C GLU A 73 13.08 -5.17 -0.78
N ASP A 74 13.50 -4.53 -1.87
CA ASP A 74 14.85 -4.02 -2.09
C ASP A 74 15.18 -2.70 -1.36
N GLY A 75 14.23 -2.15 -0.59
CA GLY A 75 14.39 -0.89 0.13
C GLY A 75 14.39 0.38 -0.74
N LYS A 76 14.19 0.28 -2.06
CA LYS A 76 14.37 1.41 -2.98
C LYS A 76 13.24 2.42 -2.94
N TYR A 77 12.00 1.99 -2.72
CA TYR A 77 10.84 2.88 -2.72
C TYR A 77 9.98 2.71 -1.47
N LEU A 78 9.46 3.82 -0.95
CA LEU A 78 8.29 3.85 -0.10
C LEU A 78 7.06 4.05 -0.97
N ILE A 79 6.13 3.10 -0.90
CA ILE A 79 4.81 3.17 -1.53
C ILE A 79 3.80 3.63 -0.49
N ILE A 80 2.99 4.63 -0.83
CA ILE A 80 1.99 5.21 0.08
C ILE A 80 0.61 5.08 -0.57
N TYR A 81 -0.33 4.56 0.18
CA TYR A 81 -1.75 4.49 -0.19
C TYR A 81 -2.54 5.45 0.67
N VAL A 82 -3.39 6.26 0.02
CA VAL A 82 -4.38 7.08 0.71
C VAL A 82 -5.76 6.71 0.19
N ARG A 83 -6.65 6.32 1.10
CA ARG A 83 -8.04 5.98 0.79
C ARG A 83 -8.98 6.58 1.83
N SER A 84 -10.25 6.69 1.50
CA SER A 84 -11.29 6.95 2.50
C SER A 84 -11.91 5.63 2.98
N SER A 85 -12.37 5.58 4.22
CA SER A 85 -12.91 4.36 4.85
C SER A 85 -14.18 3.79 4.18
N ASP A 86 -14.88 4.61 3.41
CA ASP A 86 -16.19 4.33 2.80
C ASP A 86 -16.13 3.83 1.35
N VAL A 87 -14.97 3.97 0.68
CA VAL A 87 -14.80 3.60 -0.73
C VAL A 87 -13.71 2.53 -0.91
N PRO A 88 -13.89 1.58 -1.85
CA PRO A 88 -12.91 0.52 -2.11
C PRO A 88 -11.75 0.98 -3.03
N PHE A 89 -11.59 2.28 -3.25
CA PHE A 89 -10.60 2.88 -4.13
C PHE A 89 -9.51 3.59 -3.33
N ASN A 90 -8.38 3.83 -3.97
CA ASN A 90 -7.26 4.51 -3.35
C ASN A 90 -6.55 5.43 -4.35
N THR A 91 -5.85 6.41 -3.80
CA THR A 91 -4.74 7.06 -4.48
C THR A 91 -3.45 6.36 -4.08
N MET A 92 -2.41 6.50 -4.90
CA MET A 92 -1.12 5.85 -4.70
C MET A 92 0.00 6.83 -5.02
N TYR A 93 0.96 6.94 -4.11
CA TYR A 93 2.14 7.79 -4.23
C TYR A 93 3.38 6.94 -3.99
N TYR A 94 4.54 7.45 -4.43
CA TYR A 94 5.82 6.80 -4.18
C TYR A 94 6.91 7.82 -3.85
N GLN A 95 7.87 7.39 -3.03
CA GLN A 95 9.08 8.14 -2.71
C GLN A 95 10.27 7.22 -2.88
N GLU A 96 11.22 7.59 -3.75
CA GLU A 96 12.50 6.89 -3.83
C GLU A 96 13.30 7.15 -2.54
N LEU A 97 13.79 6.08 -1.90
CA LEU A 97 14.50 6.07 -0.63
C LEU A 97 16.02 5.96 -0.80
N SER A 98 16.51 5.45 -1.94
CA SER A 98 17.95 5.30 -2.26
C SER A 98 18.76 6.59 -2.07
N ASN A 99 18.10 7.75 -2.25
CA ASN A 99 18.69 9.08 -2.10
C ASN A 99 18.58 9.66 -0.67
N HIS A 100 17.84 9.01 0.23
CA HIS A 100 17.60 9.45 1.60
C HIS A 100 18.37 8.60 2.60
N LYS A 101 19.65 8.92 2.80
CA LYS A 101 20.47 8.28 3.85
C LYS A 101 19.92 8.47 5.27
N LYS A 102 18.97 9.40 5.45
CA LYS A 102 18.27 9.65 6.71
C LYS A 102 16.93 10.33 6.43
N ILE A 103 15.81 9.69 6.77
CA ILE A 103 14.52 10.37 6.82
C ILE A 103 14.43 11.08 8.17
N SER A 104 14.35 12.41 8.17
CA SER A 104 14.32 13.23 9.38
C SER A 104 13.15 14.21 9.44
N GLY A 105 12.15 14.02 8.58
CA GLY A 105 10.92 14.82 8.58
C GLY A 105 9.99 14.48 7.43
N LYS A 106 9.00 15.35 7.20
CA LYS A 106 7.99 15.16 6.16
C LYS A 106 8.61 15.06 4.77
N ILE A 107 8.21 14.02 4.04
CA ILE A 107 8.56 13.80 2.64
C ILE A 107 7.48 14.37 1.71
N LYS A 108 7.83 14.58 0.44
CA LYS A 108 6.91 14.99 -0.62
C LYS A 108 6.84 13.89 -1.67
N PRO A 109 6.03 12.84 -1.44
CA PRO A 109 6.00 11.70 -2.35
C PRO A 109 5.39 12.13 -3.70
N LYS A 110 5.89 11.54 -4.78
CA LYS A 110 5.39 11.78 -6.13
C LYS A 110 4.08 11.01 -6.33
N PRO A 111 3.04 11.61 -6.94
CA PRO A 111 1.84 10.87 -7.28
C PRO A 111 2.14 9.83 -8.35
N LEU A 112 1.61 8.62 -8.16
CA LEU A 112 1.52 7.60 -9.22
C LEU A 112 0.09 7.56 -9.77
N PHE A 113 -0.90 7.56 -8.87
CA PHE A 113 -2.32 7.71 -9.17
C PHE A 113 -2.95 8.64 -8.13
N ASP A 114 -3.33 9.85 -8.55
CA ASP A 114 -3.83 10.91 -7.66
C ASP A 114 -5.35 11.03 -7.64
N LYS A 115 -6.06 10.15 -8.35
CA LYS A 115 -7.52 10.07 -8.38
C LYS A 115 -8.01 8.82 -7.65
N MET A 116 -9.10 8.97 -6.93
CA MET A 116 -9.76 7.89 -6.20
C MET A 116 -10.78 7.18 -7.11
N ASP A 117 -10.31 6.72 -8.27
CA ASP A 117 -11.14 6.20 -9.38
C ASP A 117 -11.06 4.67 -9.53
N ALA A 118 -10.06 4.04 -8.93
CA ALA A 118 -9.85 2.61 -8.98
C ALA A 118 -9.08 2.13 -7.75
N LYS A 119 -8.93 0.81 -7.65
CA LYS A 119 -8.00 0.16 -6.74
C LYS A 119 -6.65 0.05 -7.44
N TYR A 120 -5.58 0.42 -6.74
CA TYR A 120 -4.21 0.30 -7.22
C TYR A 120 -3.37 -0.40 -6.15
N MET A 121 -2.73 -1.51 -6.53
CA MET A 121 -1.88 -2.30 -5.64
C MET A 121 -0.52 -2.48 -6.29
N TYR A 122 0.53 -2.05 -5.59
CA TYR A 122 1.91 -2.33 -5.98
C TYR A 122 2.17 -3.84 -5.97
N VAL A 123 2.80 -4.34 -7.03
CA VAL A 123 3.22 -5.74 -7.17
C VAL A 123 4.74 -5.85 -7.11
N ASP A 124 5.42 -5.16 -8.02
CA ASP A 124 6.88 -5.18 -8.14
C ASP A 124 7.38 -3.96 -8.92
N HIS A 125 8.69 -3.84 -9.12
CA HIS A 125 9.28 -2.81 -9.97
C HIS A 125 10.58 -3.27 -10.63
N ASP A 126 10.99 -2.53 -11.65
CA ASP A 126 12.35 -2.55 -12.20
C ASP A 126 12.96 -1.14 -12.13
N ASN A 127 14.11 -0.93 -12.76
CA ASN A 127 14.82 0.35 -12.65
C ASN A 127 14.00 1.56 -13.09
N ASP A 128 13.08 1.37 -14.05
CA ASP A 128 12.41 2.46 -14.74
C ASP A 128 10.88 2.40 -14.66
N SER A 129 10.30 1.33 -14.09
CA SER A 129 8.86 1.09 -14.09
C SER A 129 8.36 0.34 -12.86
N MET A 130 7.06 0.44 -12.59
CA MET A 130 6.37 -0.35 -11.56
C MET A 130 5.28 -1.22 -12.17
N LEU A 131 5.10 -2.41 -11.59
CA LEU A 131 3.97 -3.30 -11.86
C LEU A 131 2.85 -3.03 -10.86
N ILE A 132 1.66 -2.77 -11.38
CA ILE A 132 0.48 -2.37 -10.60
C ILE A 132 -0.68 -3.27 -10.97
N LEU A 133 -1.28 -3.90 -9.97
CA LEU A 133 -2.57 -4.58 -10.11
C LEU A 133 -3.69 -3.57 -9.92
N THR A 134 -4.56 -3.43 -10.91
CA THR A 134 -5.64 -2.43 -10.88
C THR A 134 -6.92 -2.91 -11.54
N ASN A 135 -8.06 -2.37 -11.11
CA ASN A 135 -9.35 -2.54 -11.78
C ASN A 135 -9.79 -1.31 -12.58
N ARG A 136 -8.88 -0.35 -12.82
CA ARG A 136 -9.18 0.82 -13.64
C ARG A 136 -9.55 0.36 -15.05
N ASP A 137 -10.77 0.70 -15.46
CA ASP A 137 -11.37 0.30 -16.74
C ASP A 137 -11.32 -1.23 -16.99
N ALA A 138 -11.26 -2.02 -15.92
CA ALA A 138 -11.09 -3.47 -15.95
C ALA A 138 -11.68 -4.11 -14.66
N PRO A 139 -13.02 -4.30 -14.57
CA PRO A 139 -13.66 -4.84 -13.36
C PRO A 139 -13.11 -6.21 -12.89
N MET A 140 -12.59 -7.04 -13.80
CA MET A 140 -11.93 -8.32 -13.47
C MET A 140 -10.44 -8.18 -13.14
N PHE A 141 -9.97 -6.96 -12.93
CA PHE A 141 -8.58 -6.57 -12.71
C PHE A 141 -7.63 -6.92 -13.87
N LYS A 142 -6.57 -6.14 -13.97
CA LYS A 142 -5.46 -6.34 -14.89
C LYS A 142 -4.15 -5.95 -14.23
N LEU A 143 -3.06 -6.52 -14.72
CA LEU A 143 -1.71 -6.12 -14.33
C LEU A 143 -1.17 -5.16 -15.38
N ILE A 144 -0.81 -3.96 -14.96
CA ILE A 144 -0.19 -2.94 -15.82
C ILE A 144 1.26 -2.71 -15.41
N ARG A 145 2.06 -2.24 -16.37
CA ARG A 145 3.35 -1.61 -16.14
C ARG A 145 3.22 -0.11 -16.38
N ILE A 146 3.68 0.69 -15.42
CA ILE A 146 3.76 2.14 -15.53
C ILE A 146 5.22 2.61 -15.49
N SER A 147 5.61 3.40 -16.48
CA SER A 147 6.93 4.03 -16.57
C SER A 147 7.05 5.19 -15.56
N LEU A 148 8.13 5.20 -14.77
CA LEU A 148 8.44 6.27 -13.83
C LEU A 148 9.06 7.51 -14.51
N LYS A 149 9.44 7.40 -15.79
CA LYS A 149 10.05 8.51 -16.56
C LYS A 149 9.01 9.43 -17.16
N ASP A 150 7.97 8.86 -17.76
CA ASP A 150 6.97 9.59 -18.56
C ASP A 150 5.52 9.25 -18.19
N GLY A 151 5.28 8.32 -17.27
CA GLY A 151 3.94 7.91 -16.85
C GLY A 151 3.21 7.06 -17.89
N SER A 152 3.89 6.59 -18.95
CA SER A 152 3.28 5.69 -19.93
C SER A 152 2.84 4.38 -19.28
N VAL A 153 1.67 3.87 -19.70
CA VAL A 153 1.05 2.67 -19.16
C VAL A 153 0.87 1.63 -20.24
N SER A 154 1.18 0.36 -19.93
CA SER A 154 0.93 -0.79 -20.80
C SER A 154 0.36 -1.96 -20.01
N ASP A 155 -0.50 -2.74 -20.62
CA ASP A 155 -1.03 -3.97 -20.01
C ASP A 155 0.04 -5.08 -20.11
N VAL A 156 0.36 -5.70 -18.96
CA VAL A 156 1.26 -6.86 -18.85
C VAL A 156 0.44 -8.15 -18.83
N VAL A 157 -0.62 -8.15 -18.03
CA VAL A 157 -1.67 -9.18 -18.04
C VAL A 157 -2.98 -8.46 -18.25
N PRO A 158 -3.59 -8.53 -19.45
CA PRO A 158 -4.85 -7.84 -19.71
C PRO A 158 -5.99 -8.45 -18.89
N GLU A 159 -7.09 -7.72 -18.81
CA GLU A 159 -8.30 -8.19 -18.14
C GLU A 159 -8.81 -9.51 -18.75
N SER A 160 -9.13 -10.48 -17.90
CA SER A 160 -9.80 -11.71 -18.32
C SER A 160 -11.31 -11.49 -18.45
N LYS A 161 -11.93 -12.14 -19.45
CA LYS A 161 -13.39 -12.11 -19.63
C LYS A 161 -14.15 -13.03 -18.68
N GLN A 162 -13.46 -13.93 -17.97
CA GLN A 162 -14.08 -15.06 -17.27
C GLN A 162 -13.67 -15.16 -15.79
N ALA A 163 -12.51 -14.62 -15.41
CA ALA A 163 -11.95 -14.80 -14.08
C ALA A 163 -11.35 -13.49 -13.55
N VAL A 164 -11.48 -13.24 -12.25
CA VAL A 164 -10.88 -12.09 -11.58
C VAL A 164 -9.39 -12.37 -11.38
N LEU A 165 -8.51 -11.46 -11.80
CA LEU A 165 -7.10 -11.50 -11.41
C LEU A 165 -6.98 -11.01 -9.96
N ASP A 166 -6.85 -11.95 -9.03
CA ASP A 166 -6.90 -11.67 -7.59
C ASP A 166 -5.52 -11.26 -7.04
N TYR A 167 -4.48 -12.00 -7.44
CA TYR A 167 -3.09 -11.69 -7.03
C TYR A 167 -2.12 -11.84 -8.19
N ALA A 168 -1.10 -10.97 -8.19
CA ALA A 168 0.15 -11.16 -8.91
C ALA A 168 1.29 -11.06 -7.89
N LEU A 169 2.17 -12.05 -7.86
CA LEU A 169 3.27 -12.13 -6.90
C LEU A 169 4.60 -12.34 -7.64
N PRO A 170 5.62 -11.49 -7.41
CA PRO A 170 6.97 -11.77 -7.89
C PRO A 170 7.52 -13.02 -7.21
N VAL A 171 8.04 -13.95 -8.01
CA VAL A 171 8.62 -15.23 -7.57
C VAL A 171 9.85 -15.55 -8.38
N ALA A 172 10.81 -16.24 -7.77
CA ALA A 172 12.03 -16.69 -8.45
C ALA A 172 12.81 -15.57 -9.18
N LYS A 173 12.72 -14.32 -8.70
CA LYS A 173 13.34 -13.09 -9.23
C LYS A 173 12.83 -12.60 -10.58
N ASP A 174 12.54 -13.49 -11.53
CA ASP A 174 12.20 -13.14 -12.91
C ASP A 174 10.82 -13.64 -13.37
N ARG A 175 9.99 -14.13 -12.44
CA ARG A 175 8.67 -14.68 -12.75
C ARG A 175 7.59 -14.04 -11.91
N LEU A 176 6.36 -14.13 -12.42
CA LEU A 176 5.15 -13.77 -11.68
C LEU A 176 4.29 -15.03 -11.50
N LEU A 177 3.85 -15.28 -10.27
CA LEU A 177 2.72 -16.16 -10.00
C LEU A 177 1.44 -15.33 -10.11
N ILE A 178 0.60 -15.65 -11.09
CA ILE A 178 -0.71 -15.01 -11.28
C ILE A 178 -1.80 -15.94 -10.77
N ILE A 179 -2.65 -15.43 -9.89
CA ILE A 179 -3.73 -16.17 -9.26
C ILE A 179 -5.05 -15.56 -9.70
N TYR A 180 -5.90 -16.41 -10.27
CA TYR A 180 -7.25 -16.06 -10.69
C TYR A 180 -8.29 -16.69 -9.77
N LEU A 181 -9.39 -15.97 -9.57
CA LEU A 181 -10.62 -16.50 -9.00
C LEU A 181 -11.64 -16.70 -10.13
N GLU A 182 -12.06 -17.96 -10.31
CA GLU A 182 -13.03 -18.38 -11.31
C GLU A 182 -14.16 -19.15 -10.59
N ASP A 183 -15.42 -18.85 -10.94
CA ASP A 183 -16.61 -19.55 -10.44
C ASP A 183 -16.74 -19.64 -8.90
N VAL A 184 -16.44 -18.56 -8.18
CA VAL A 184 -16.64 -18.50 -6.72
C VAL A 184 -18.14 -18.44 -6.41
N LYS A 185 -18.71 -19.58 -6.00
CA LYS A 185 -20.13 -19.67 -5.58
C LYS A 185 -20.29 -19.29 -4.12
N VAL A 186 -21.01 -18.21 -3.85
CA VAL A 186 -21.48 -17.87 -2.50
C VAL A 186 -22.75 -18.68 -2.21
N ARG A 187 -22.69 -19.63 -1.28
CA ARG A 187 -23.89 -20.24 -0.68
C ARG A 187 -24.22 -19.51 0.62
N ARG A 188 -25.38 -18.86 0.67
CA ARG A 188 -26.00 -18.45 1.93
C ARG A 188 -26.97 -19.55 2.32
N ASN A 189 -26.66 -20.29 3.39
CA ASN A 189 -27.65 -21.15 4.03
C ASN A 189 -28.55 -20.23 4.87
N ASN A 190 -29.85 -20.22 4.56
CA ASN A 190 -30.89 -19.61 5.39
C ASN A 190 -31.16 -20.46 6.63
#